data_AF-W8RGG8-F1
#
_entry.id   AF-W8RGG8-F1
#
_cell.length_a   1.000
_cell.length_b   1.000
_cell.length_c   1.000
_cell.angle_alpha   90.00
_cell.angle_beta   90.00
_cell.angle_gamma   90.00
#
_symmetry.space_group_name_H-M   'P 1'
#
loop_
_entity.id
_entity.type
_entity.pdbx_description
1 polymer ?
#
loop_
_entity_poly.entity_id
_entity_poly.type
_entity_poly.pdbx_seq_one_letter_code
_entity_poly.pdbx_strand_id
1 'polypeptide(L)'
;MKTMKAKTLLALLIYFTAAQSIAWAGAQSIHLKAHGGKVFFADPEQGNWRSVYYSKGNSHHELFPKQRAYFDESLPSDFSKSSRYLKIHKIIRVSIEGDAMGNDCERAYCAFVEMASGCIVRQETGSFCGGQWADTDDQWLWAGEEIVVDQRDPNNMSNSSIVEELVEINGDVNLPLCRPTNP
;
A
#
# COMPACT_ATOMS: atom_id res chain seq x y z
N MET A 1 62.88 55.14 -16.91
CA MET A 1 61.86 55.11 -17.99
C MET A 1 61.30 53.69 -18.07
N LYS A 2 59.97 53.57 -18.11
CA LYS A 2 59.12 52.36 -18.27
C LYS A 2 58.96 51.42 -17.06
N THR A 3 57.82 51.66 -16.40
CA THR A 3 57.00 50.72 -15.62
C THR A 3 56.58 49.50 -16.45
N MET A 4 56.55 48.32 -15.84
CA MET A 4 55.66 47.24 -16.26
C MET A 4 55.02 46.59 -15.03
N LYS A 5 53.70 46.72 -14.96
CA LYS A 5 52.82 45.98 -14.05
C LYS A 5 52.66 44.56 -14.60
N ALA A 6 52.76 43.55 -13.75
CA ALA A 6 52.20 42.23 -14.03
C ALA A 6 51.57 41.70 -12.75
N LYS A 7 50.24 41.59 -12.80
CA LYS A 7 49.38 40.98 -11.78
C LYS A 7 49.64 39.48 -11.80
N THR A 8 49.84 38.85 -10.65
CA THR A 8 49.85 37.39 -10.56
C THR A 8 48.83 36.96 -9.51
N LEU A 9 47.90 36.14 -9.99
CA LEU A 9 46.73 35.61 -9.31
C LEU A 9 47.08 34.87 -8.01
N LEU A 10 46.25 35.11 -7.00
CA LEU A 10 46.09 34.27 -5.81
C LEU A 10 45.38 32.97 -6.24
N ALA A 11 46.03 31.82 -6.09
CA ALA A 11 45.40 30.51 -6.27
C ALA A 11 45.29 29.80 -4.92
N LEU A 12 44.12 29.93 -4.28
CA LEU A 12 43.69 29.16 -3.12
C LEU A 12 42.94 27.93 -3.65
N LEU A 13 43.61 26.77 -3.71
CA LEU A 13 42.99 25.48 -4.01
C LEU A 13 42.73 24.75 -2.69
N ILE A 14 41.57 25.01 -2.10
CA ILE A 14 41.02 24.19 -1.01
C ILE A 14 40.32 23.00 -1.68
N TYR A 15 40.96 21.84 -1.64
CA TYR A 15 40.34 20.57 -2.02
C TYR A 15 39.31 20.18 -0.95
N PHE A 16 38.06 20.62 -1.12
CA PHE A 16 36.91 19.99 -0.47
C PHE A 16 36.44 18.83 -1.35
N THR A 17 37.01 17.64 -1.15
CA THR A 17 36.37 16.41 -1.63
C THR A 17 35.21 16.09 -0.68
N ALA A 18 34.05 16.68 -0.94
CA ALA A 18 32.80 16.21 -0.38
C ALA A 18 32.47 14.88 -1.07
N ALA A 19 32.95 13.78 -0.49
CA ALA A 19 32.40 12.47 -0.79
C ALA A 19 30.95 12.48 -0.31
N GLN A 20 30.02 12.72 -1.23
CA GLN A 20 28.60 12.55 -0.98
C GLN A 20 28.37 11.07 -0.77
N SER A 21 28.32 10.66 0.50
CA SER A 21 27.72 9.39 0.90
C SER A 21 26.25 9.46 0.52
N ILE A 22 25.90 9.02 -0.70
CA ILE A 22 24.51 8.68 -0.99
C ILE A 22 24.28 7.35 -0.27
N ALA A 23 24.03 7.43 1.04
CA ALA A 23 23.46 6.34 1.77
C ALA A 23 22.06 6.14 1.19
N TRP A 24 21.92 5.22 0.23
CA TRP A 24 20.64 4.60 -0.06
C TRP A 24 20.29 3.82 1.21
N ALA A 25 19.66 4.50 2.17
CA ALA A 25 18.96 3.84 3.24
C ALA A 25 17.95 2.94 2.54
N GLY A 26 18.24 1.64 2.44
CA GLY A 26 17.28 0.67 1.93
C GLY A 26 16.04 0.84 2.77
N ALA A 27 14.94 1.30 2.16
CA ALA A 27 13.69 1.53 2.85
C ALA A 27 13.30 0.21 3.53
N GLN A 28 13.45 0.15 4.85
CA GLN A 28 12.92 -0.95 5.62
C GLN A 28 11.45 -0.64 5.82
N SER A 29 10.57 -1.46 5.23
CA SER A 29 9.14 -1.28 5.43
C SER A 29 8.77 -1.55 6.88
N ILE A 30 7.84 -0.75 7.38
CA ILE A 30 7.23 -0.95 8.69
C ILE A 30 6.42 -2.24 8.63
N HIS A 31 6.70 -3.11 9.60
CA HIS A 31 5.94 -4.33 9.79
C HIS A 31 4.70 -4.05 10.63
N LEU A 32 3.54 -4.02 9.99
CA LEU A 32 2.24 -3.81 10.63
C LEU A 32 1.72 -5.15 11.15
N LYS A 33 1.53 -5.28 12.46
CA LYS A 33 1.20 -6.54 13.13
C LYS A 33 -0.05 -6.41 13.98
N ALA A 34 -1.00 -7.31 13.78
CA ALA A 34 -2.20 -7.44 14.61
C ALA A 34 -2.79 -8.85 14.44
N HIS A 35 -3.49 -9.36 15.47
CA HIS A 35 -4.20 -10.65 15.40
C HIS A 35 -3.34 -11.85 14.91
N GLY A 36 -2.04 -11.81 15.18
CA GLY A 36 -1.05 -12.80 14.73
C GLY A 36 -0.64 -12.70 13.26
N GLY A 37 -1.30 -11.85 12.47
CA GLY A 37 -0.92 -11.50 11.11
C GLY A 37 0.10 -10.36 11.05
N LYS A 38 0.85 -10.32 9.97
CA LYS A 38 1.86 -9.30 9.67
C LYS A 38 1.74 -8.90 8.21
N VAL A 39 1.58 -7.60 7.97
CA VAL A 39 1.65 -6.97 6.64
C VAL A 39 2.95 -6.19 6.50
N PHE A 40 3.57 -6.26 5.33
CA PHE A 40 4.75 -5.46 5.01
C PHE A 40 4.84 -5.18 3.52
N PHE A 41 5.43 -4.04 3.20
CA PHE A 41 5.62 -3.56 1.84
C PHE A 41 7.03 -3.92 1.36
N ALA A 42 7.18 -4.17 0.06
CA ALA A 42 8.44 -4.60 -0.53
C ALA A 42 8.60 -4.01 -1.92
N ASP A 43 9.83 -4.11 -2.44
CA ASP A 43 10.20 -3.68 -3.77
C ASP A 43 9.93 -2.18 -4.00
N PRO A 44 10.70 -1.29 -3.33
CA PRO A 44 10.49 0.14 -3.42
C PRO A 44 10.77 0.66 -4.83
N GLU A 45 9.86 1.47 -5.37
CA GLU A 45 9.97 2.12 -6.67
C GLU A 45 9.48 3.57 -6.58
N GLN A 46 10.39 4.53 -6.77
CA GLN A 46 10.07 5.97 -6.90
C GLN A 46 9.14 6.52 -5.79
N GLY A 47 9.43 6.17 -4.53
CA GLY A 47 8.66 6.64 -3.37
C GLY A 47 7.41 5.82 -3.05
N ASN A 48 7.12 4.78 -3.83
CA ASN A 48 6.05 3.81 -3.61
C ASN A 48 6.64 2.41 -3.42
N TRP A 49 5.77 1.42 -3.17
CA TRP A 49 6.11 0.00 -3.11
C TRP A 49 5.45 -0.77 -4.25
N ARG A 50 6.08 -1.87 -4.68
CA ARG A 50 5.58 -2.72 -5.77
C ARG A 50 4.89 -3.98 -5.33
N SER A 51 5.14 -4.42 -4.10
CA SER A 51 4.51 -5.59 -3.55
C SER A 51 4.09 -5.37 -2.11
N VAL A 52 2.99 -6.01 -1.72
CA VAL A 52 2.52 -6.07 -0.33
C VAL A 52 2.31 -7.51 0.04
N TYR A 53 2.90 -7.91 1.16
CA TYR A 53 2.85 -9.28 1.63
C TYR A 53 2.12 -9.40 2.95
N TYR A 54 1.39 -10.49 3.09
CA TYR A 54 0.86 -10.95 4.36
C TYR A 54 1.61 -12.20 4.84
N SER A 55 1.77 -12.33 6.15
CA SER A 55 2.31 -13.52 6.78
C SER A 55 1.63 -13.82 8.12
N LYS A 56 1.41 -15.11 8.41
CA LYS A 56 0.94 -15.61 9.71
C LYS A 56 1.45 -17.02 9.92
N GLY A 57 2.25 -17.24 10.97
CA GLY A 57 2.93 -18.51 11.18
C GLY A 57 3.82 -18.86 9.98
N ASN A 58 3.59 -20.03 9.38
CA ASN A 58 4.32 -20.49 8.18
C ASN A 58 3.65 -20.06 6.86
N SER A 59 2.45 -19.47 6.93
CA SER A 59 1.74 -18.98 5.74
C SER A 59 2.28 -17.61 5.34
N HIS A 60 2.62 -17.47 4.06
CA HIS A 60 3.10 -16.23 3.47
C HIS A 60 2.59 -16.11 2.03
N HIS A 61 2.03 -14.96 1.68
CA HIS A 61 1.55 -14.72 0.32
C HIS A 61 1.58 -13.22 0.00
N GLU A 62 1.71 -12.93 -1.29
CA GLU A 62 1.50 -11.58 -1.82
C GLU A 62 0.00 -11.29 -1.88
N LEU A 63 -0.40 -10.09 -1.44
CA LEU A 63 -1.80 -9.69 -1.38
C LEU A 63 -2.37 -9.30 -2.76
N PHE A 64 -1.55 -8.85 -3.71
CA PHE A 64 -2.01 -8.38 -5.03
C PHE A 64 -1.15 -8.88 -6.21
N PRO A 65 -0.87 -10.19 -6.32
CA PRO A 65 0.18 -10.72 -7.22
C PRO A 65 -0.11 -10.55 -8.72
N LYS A 66 -1.38 -10.35 -9.11
CA LYS A 66 -1.80 -10.29 -10.52
C LYS A 66 -1.88 -8.87 -11.08
N GLN A 67 -1.54 -7.85 -10.29
CA GLN A 67 -1.81 -6.45 -10.63
C GLN A 67 -0.52 -5.66 -10.80
N ARG A 68 -0.44 -4.86 -11.87
CA ARG A 68 0.58 -3.82 -12.00
C ARG A 68 0.18 -2.62 -11.13
N ALA A 69 0.43 -2.76 -9.84
CA ALA A 69 0.07 -1.78 -8.84
C ALA A 69 1.29 -1.17 -8.15
N TYR A 70 1.07 0.02 -7.59
CA TYR A 70 1.94 0.69 -6.65
C TYR A 70 1.18 0.87 -5.34
N PHE A 71 1.90 0.91 -4.23
CA PHE A 71 1.30 1.04 -2.92
C PHE A 71 1.98 2.13 -2.12
N ASP A 72 1.17 2.95 -1.46
CA ASP A 72 1.67 3.77 -0.36
C ASP A 72 1.86 2.88 0.85
N GLU A 73 2.89 3.18 1.64
CA GLU A 73 3.11 2.48 2.90
C GLU A 73 1.96 2.76 3.86
N SER A 74 1.28 1.71 4.32
CA SER A 74 0.30 1.86 5.40
C SER A 74 1.00 2.25 6.71
N LEU A 75 0.32 3.05 7.50
CA LEU A 75 0.77 3.51 8.82
C LEU A 75 -0.04 2.83 9.94
N PRO A 76 0.41 2.88 11.20
CA PRO A 76 -0.39 2.39 12.32
C PRO A 76 -1.79 3.03 12.42
N SER A 77 -1.97 4.24 11.92
CA SER A 77 -3.27 4.93 11.84
C SER A 77 -4.23 4.35 10.81
N ASP A 78 -3.77 3.48 9.90
CA ASP A 78 -4.61 2.80 8.91
C ASP A 78 -5.29 1.54 9.47
N PHE A 79 -5.00 1.17 10.71
CA PHE A 79 -5.74 0.13 11.42
C PHE A 79 -7.10 0.62 11.89
N SER A 80 -8.09 -0.28 11.81
CA SER A 80 -9.37 -0.11 12.52
C SER A 80 -9.15 -0.04 14.04
N LYS A 81 -10.16 0.37 14.80
CA LYS A 81 -10.01 0.60 16.24
C LYS A 81 -9.48 -0.62 17.00
N SER A 82 -9.95 -1.82 16.68
CA SER A 82 -9.49 -3.08 17.28
C SER A 82 -8.29 -3.71 16.55
N SER A 83 -7.76 -3.01 15.54
CA SER A 83 -6.77 -3.49 14.58
C SER A 83 -7.18 -4.76 13.83
N ARG A 84 -8.48 -5.07 13.80
CA ARG A 84 -9.02 -6.20 13.04
C ARG A 84 -8.79 -6.03 11.55
N TYR A 85 -8.92 -4.81 11.04
CA TYR A 85 -8.72 -4.50 9.63
C TYR A 85 -7.59 -3.50 9.44
N LEU A 86 -6.83 -3.67 8.36
CA LEU A 86 -5.84 -2.72 7.87
C LEU A 86 -6.26 -2.17 6.51
N LYS A 87 -6.26 -0.85 6.36
CA LYS A 87 -6.44 -0.20 5.06
C LYS A 87 -5.10 -0.14 4.31
N ILE A 88 -5.09 -0.60 3.06
CA ILE A 88 -3.97 -0.50 2.13
C ILE A 88 -4.37 0.42 0.97
N HIS A 89 -3.56 1.42 0.70
CA HIS A 89 -3.74 2.27 -0.48
C HIS A 89 -2.99 1.65 -1.67
N LYS A 90 -3.70 1.51 -2.80
CA LYS A 90 -3.24 0.81 -3.99
C LYS A 90 -3.56 1.63 -5.23
N ILE A 91 -2.58 1.83 -6.10
CA ILE A 91 -2.71 2.59 -7.34
C ILE A 91 -2.44 1.65 -8.52
N ILE A 92 -3.38 1.50 -9.44
CA ILE A 92 -3.20 0.72 -10.67
C ILE A 92 -2.96 1.68 -11.83
N ARG A 93 -1.88 1.49 -12.59
CA ARG A 93 -1.65 2.18 -13.86
C ARG A 93 -2.26 1.38 -15.01
N VAL A 94 -3.14 2.03 -15.75
CA VAL A 94 -3.80 1.48 -16.94
C VAL A 94 -3.31 2.28 -18.14
N SER A 95 -2.62 1.60 -19.07
CA SER A 95 -2.25 2.22 -20.34
C SER A 95 -3.46 2.26 -21.27
N ILE A 96 -3.75 3.43 -21.85
CA ILE A 96 -4.84 3.57 -22.82
C ILE A 96 -4.34 3.07 -24.18
N GLU A 97 -4.79 1.89 -24.59
CA GLU A 97 -4.48 1.34 -25.90
C GLU A 97 -5.13 2.20 -27.00
N GLY A 98 -4.31 2.84 -27.84
CA GLY A 98 -4.77 3.68 -28.97
C GLY A 98 -4.57 5.19 -28.82
N ASP A 99 -4.06 5.65 -27.68
CA ASP A 99 -3.60 7.04 -27.56
C ASP A 99 -2.19 7.17 -28.15
N ALA A 100 -2.04 7.98 -29.21
CA ALA A 100 -0.76 8.26 -29.85
C ALA A 100 0.25 8.93 -28.89
N MET A 101 -0.21 9.46 -27.75
CA MET A 101 0.64 10.07 -26.73
C MET A 101 1.05 9.12 -25.59
N GLY A 102 0.52 7.88 -25.54
CA GLY A 102 0.86 6.91 -24.50
C GLY A 102 0.50 7.37 -23.08
N ASN A 103 -0.64 8.05 -22.92
CA ASN A 103 -1.08 8.50 -21.61
C ASN A 103 -1.50 7.29 -20.75
N ASP A 104 -0.87 7.14 -19.58
CA ASP A 104 -1.30 6.21 -18.54
C ASP A 104 -2.37 6.87 -17.66
N CYS A 105 -3.45 6.16 -17.39
CA CYS A 105 -4.42 6.53 -16.36
C CYS A 105 -4.09 5.81 -15.06
N GLU A 106 -4.08 6.55 -13.96
CA GLU A 106 -3.98 5.98 -12.62
C GLU A 106 -5.36 5.84 -12.00
N ARG A 107 -5.63 4.67 -11.40
CA ARG A 107 -6.82 4.44 -10.59
C ARG A 107 -6.41 4.05 -9.18
N ALA A 108 -6.78 4.91 -8.23
CA ALA A 108 -6.55 4.71 -6.81
C ALA A 108 -7.66 3.88 -6.17
N TYR A 109 -7.25 2.93 -5.35
CA TYR A 109 -8.09 2.00 -4.60
C TYR A 109 -7.66 1.97 -3.15
N CYS A 110 -8.59 1.69 -2.25
CA CYS A 110 -8.32 1.29 -0.88
C CYS A 110 -8.83 -0.14 -0.70
N ALA A 111 -7.97 -0.99 -0.19
CA ALA A 111 -8.28 -2.37 0.13
C ALA A 111 -8.26 -2.57 1.65
N PHE A 112 -9.21 -3.32 2.18
CA PHE A 112 -9.33 -3.60 3.60
C PHE A 112 -8.94 -5.05 3.86
N VAL A 113 -7.92 -5.27 4.67
CA VAL A 113 -7.37 -6.60 4.96
C VAL A 113 -7.71 -7.02 6.37
N GLU A 114 -8.37 -8.16 6.54
CA GLU A 114 -8.58 -8.77 7.85
C GLU A 114 -7.28 -9.38 8.38
N MET A 115 -6.78 -8.85 9.49
CA MET A 115 -5.46 -9.19 10.02
C MET A 115 -5.37 -10.60 10.62
N ALA A 116 -6.51 -11.21 10.94
CA ALA A 116 -6.53 -12.59 11.44
C ALA A 116 -6.25 -13.60 10.31
N SER A 117 -6.60 -13.29 9.06
CA SER A 117 -6.63 -14.26 7.95
C SER A 117 -5.75 -13.84 6.76
N GLY A 118 -5.57 -12.54 6.54
CA GLY A 118 -5.00 -11.97 5.32
C GLY A 118 -6.03 -11.81 4.20
N CYS A 119 -7.31 -12.08 4.46
CA CYS A 119 -8.39 -11.85 3.50
C CYS A 119 -8.52 -10.35 3.18
N ILE A 120 -8.60 -10.01 1.90
CA ILE A 120 -9.02 -8.68 1.45
C ILE A 120 -10.55 -8.68 1.39
N VAL A 121 -11.18 -8.11 2.41
CA VAL A 121 -12.63 -8.19 2.63
C VAL A 121 -13.43 -7.23 1.77
N ARG A 122 -12.79 -6.13 1.34
CA ARG A 122 -13.41 -5.10 0.52
C ARG A 122 -12.36 -4.30 -0.21
N GLN A 123 -12.73 -3.78 -1.38
CA GLN A 123 -11.91 -2.85 -2.14
C GLN A 123 -12.78 -1.80 -2.82
N GLU A 124 -12.42 -0.54 -2.65
CA GLU A 124 -13.21 0.59 -3.14
C GLU A 124 -12.32 1.61 -3.87
N THR A 125 -12.94 2.59 -4.51
CA THR A 125 -12.25 3.68 -5.22
C THR A 125 -12.80 5.06 -4.87
N GLY A 126 -12.07 6.10 -5.25
CA GLY A 126 -12.56 7.48 -5.21
C GLY A 126 -12.82 7.97 -3.78
N SER A 127 -13.95 8.65 -3.58
CA SER A 127 -14.25 9.32 -2.32
C SER A 127 -14.37 8.36 -1.13
N PHE A 128 -14.66 7.08 -1.35
CA PHE A 128 -14.71 6.07 -0.28
C PHE A 128 -13.38 5.98 0.46
N CYS A 129 -12.27 6.04 -0.28
CA CYS A 129 -10.93 5.92 0.28
C CYS A 129 -10.46 7.14 1.08
N GLY A 130 -11.17 8.27 0.94
CA GLY A 130 -10.97 9.46 1.75
C GLY A 130 -11.70 9.43 3.10
N GLY A 131 -12.40 8.35 3.43
CA GLY A 131 -12.98 8.15 4.76
C GLY A 131 -11.92 7.89 5.84
N GLN A 132 -12.40 7.51 7.03
CA GLN A 132 -11.56 7.18 8.17
C GLN A 132 -12.21 6.10 9.03
N TRP A 133 -11.44 5.44 9.89
CA TRP A 133 -12.01 4.54 10.89
C TRP A 133 -12.78 5.33 11.94
N ALA A 134 -13.88 4.77 12.43
CA ALA A 134 -14.56 5.28 13.60
C ALA A 134 -13.68 5.17 14.84
N ASP A 135 -13.84 6.10 15.78
CA ASP A 135 -13.05 6.11 17.03
C ASP A 135 -13.50 5.04 18.03
N THR A 136 -14.72 4.53 17.86
CA THR A 136 -15.43 3.66 18.81
C THR A 136 -15.38 2.19 18.43
N ASP A 137 -15.27 1.86 17.14
CA ASP A 137 -15.37 0.50 16.63
C ASP A 137 -14.61 0.31 15.30
N ASP A 138 -14.85 -0.82 14.64
CA ASP A 138 -14.20 -1.17 13.37
C ASP A 138 -15.01 -0.72 12.13
N GLN A 139 -15.94 0.24 12.28
CA GLN A 139 -16.70 0.77 11.16
C GLN A 139 -15.92 1.86 10.41
N TRP A 140 -16.15 1.95 9.10
CA TRP A 140 -15.58 2.97 8.25
C TRP A 140 -16.52 4.17 8.14
N LEU A 141 -16.06 5.34 8.57
CA LEU A 141 -16.78 6.59 8.42
C LEU A 141 -16.56 7.13 7.00
N TRP A 142 -17.65 7.18 6.24
CA TRP A 142 -17.65 7.75 4.90
C TRP A 142 -18.92 8.59 4.69
N ALA A 143 -18.75 9.81 4.20
CA ALA A 143 -19.85 10.76 3.96
C ALA A 143 -20.76 11.02 5.19
N GLY A 144 -20.23 10.83 6.42
CA GLY A 144 -20.98 11.00 7.66
C GLY A 144 -21.74 9.76 8.12
N GLU A 145 -21.59 8.64 7.42
CA GLU A 145 -22.22 7.36 7.75
C GLU A 145 -21.17 6.33 8.20
N GLU A 146 -21.56 5.48 9.14
CA GLU A 146 -20.77 4.31 9.54
C GLU A 146 -21.07 3.14 8.60
N ILE A 147 -20.03 2.60 7.98
CA ILE A 147 -20.10 1.54 6.99
C ILE A 147 -19.35 0.30 7.51
N VAL A 148 -20.01 -0.85 7.44
CA VAL A 148 -19.38 -2.14 7.68
C VAL A 148 -18.51 -2.51 6.47
N VAL A 149 -17.19 -2.62 6.68
CA VAL A 149 -16.22 -2.97 5.62
C VAL A 149 -16.22 -4.46 5.27
N ASP A 150 -16.70 -5.31 6.17
CA ASP A 150 -16.70 -6.76 6.02
C ASP A 150 -18.12 -7.29 6.14
N GLN A 151 -18.76 -7.55 4.99
CA GLN A 151 -20.14 -8.01 4.93
C GLN A 151 -20.27 -9.53 5.06
N ARG A 152 -19.16 -10.25 5.24
CA ARG A 152 -19.18 -11.70 5.36
C ARG A 152 -19.90 -12.10 6.64
N ASP A 153 -20.91 -12.96 6.51
CA ASP A 153 -21.47 -13.68 7.65
C ASP A 153 -20.66 -14.97 7.87
N PRO A 154 -19.95 -15.11 9.01
CA PRO A 154 -19.18 -16.32 9.30
C PRO A 154 -20.06 -17.58 9.38
N ASN A 155 -21.38 -17.44 9.59
CA ASN A 155 -22.32 -18.55 9.66
C ASN A 155 -23.03 -18.84 8.33
N ASN A 156 -22.92 -17.95 7.34
CA ASN A 156 -23.60 -18.10 6.05
C ASN A 156 -22.83 -17.48 4.88
N MET A 157 -21.76 -18.15 4.49
CA MET A 157 -20.93 -17.72 3.35
C MET A 157 -21.49 -18.16 1.97
N SER A 158 -22.74 -18.66 1.92
CA SER A 158 -23.36 -19.12 0.67
C SER A 158 -23.97 -17.99 -0.17
N ASN A 159 -23.88 -16.74 0.31
CA ASN A 159 -24.34 -15.59 -0.44
C ASN A 159 -23.45 -15.36 -1.68
N SER A 160 -23.99 -15.67 -2.86
CA SER A 160 -23.25 -15.63 -4.13
C SER A 160 -22.69 -14.23 -4.44
N SER A 161 -23.38 -13.15 -4.06
CA SER A 161 -22.91 -11.79 -4.35
C SER A 161 -21.64 -11.44 -3.58
N ILE A 162 -21.52 -11.87 -2.31
CA ILE A 162 -20.31 -11.65 -1.50
C ILE A 162 -19.15 -12.46 -2.07
N VAL A 163 -19.41 -13.70 -2.50
CA VAL A 163 -18.38 -14.53 -3.12
C VAL A 163 -17.89 -13.93 -4.43
N GLU A 164 -18.79 -13.40 -5.26
CA GLU A 164 -18.44 -12.70 -6.50
C GLU A 164 -17.56 -11.48 -6.22
N GLU A 165 -17.94 -10.62 -5.26
CA GLU A 165 -17.14 -9.44 -4.88
C GLU A 165 -15.73 -9.83 -4.39
N LEU A 166 -15.61 -10.83 -3.52
CA LEU A 166 -14.31 -11.29 -3.03
C LEU A 166 -13.41 -11.85 -4.14
N VAL A 167 -14.01 -12.49 -5.15
CA VAL A 167 -13.33 -12.99 -6.35
C VAL A 167 -12.93 -11.83 -7.27
N GLU A 168 -13.70 -10.75 -7.36
CA GLU A 168 -13.31 -9.59 -8.16
C GLU A 168 -12.09 -8.84 -7.60
N ILE A 169 -11.95 -8.79 -6.27
CA ILE A 169 -10.88 -8.04 -5.60
C ILE A 169 -9.48 -8.58 -5.98
N ASN A 170 -9.30 -9.91 -5.91
CA ASN A 170 -8.01 -10.54 -6.18
C ASN A 170 -8.12 -12.03 -6.59
N GLY A 171 -9.31 -12.47 -7.02
CA GLY A 171 -9.50 -13.79 -7.62
C GLY A 171 -9.45 -14.97 -6.66
N ASP A 172 -8.97 -16.08 -7.20
CA ASP A 172 -8.82 -17.41 -6.60
C ASP A 172 -7.89 -17.47 -5.39
N VAL A 173 -7.00 -16.48 -5.21
CA VAL A 173 -6.09 -16.43 -4.06
C VAL A 173 -6.72 -15.77 -2.82
N ASN A 174 -7.71 -14.89 -3.00
CA ASN A 174 -8.36 -14.21 -1.88
C ASN A 174 -9.42 -15.09 -1.21
N LEU A 175 -10.24 -15.75 -2.03
CA LEU A 175 -11.41 -16.48 -1.55
C LEU A 175 -11.08 -17.53 -0.46
N PRO A 176 -10.02 -18.36 -0.56
CA PRO A 176 -9.67 -19.32 0.49
C PRO A 176 -9.29 -18.66 1.82
N LEU A 177 -8.69 -17.47 1.78
CA LEU A 177 -8.32 -16.70 2.98
C LEU A 177 -9.56 -16.11 3.65
N CYS A 178 -10.59 -15.81 2.84
CA CYS A 178 -11.82 -15.19 3.30
C CYS A 178 -12.83 -16.16 3.90
N ARG A 179 -12.54 -17.46 3.86
CA ARG A 179 -13.39 -18.47 4.51
C ARG A 179 -13.14 -18.49 6.01
N PRO A 180 -14.19 -18.49 6.86
CA PRO A 180 -14.03 -18.76 8.28
C PRO A 180 -13.27 -20.07 8.44
N THR A 181 -12.13 -20.02 9.10
CA THR A 181 -11.52 -21.23 9.63
C THR A 181 -12.43 -21.68 10.77
N ASN A 182 -13.16 -22.78 10.60
CA ASN A 182 -13.79 -23.43 11.73
C ASN A 182 -12.72 -23.65 12.82
N PRO A 183 -13.00 -23.30 14.08
CA PRO A 183 -12.10 -23.62 15.18
C PRO A 183 -11.84 -25.13 15.29
#